data_AF-A0A7C7NXU5-F1
#
_entry.id   AF-A0A7C7NXU5-F1
#
_cell.length_a   1.000
_cell.length_b   1.000
_cell.length_c   1.000
_cell.angle_alpha   90.00
_cell.angle_beta   90.00
_cell.angle_gamma   90.00
#
_symmetry.space_group_name_H-M   'P 1'
#
loop_
_entity.id
_entity.type
_entity.pdbx_description
1 polymer ?
#
loop_
_entity_poly.entity_id
_entity_poly.type
_entity_poly.pdbx_seq_one_letter_code
_entity_poly.pdbx_strand_id
1 'polypeptide(L)' 'MDLFTHSWLPFFYLYGMGALFFFPGLYLITKTKSLDMNKPQHRKWMKILLFGYVWFMVLHVILITLALK' A
#
# COMPACT_ATOMS: atom_id res chain seq x y z
N MET A 1 24.70 -0.09 15.02
CA MET A 1 23.22 -0.11 15.00
C MET A 1 22.78 -1.28 14.15
N ASP A 2 21.71 -1.96 14.53
CA ASP A 2 21.22 -3.12 13.80
C ASP A 2 20.64 -2.70 12.43
N LEU A 3 21.04 -3.40 11.37
CA LEU A 3 20.66 -3.13 9.99
C LEU A 3 19.13 -3.24 9.78
N PHE A 4 18.46 -4.07 10.59
CA PHE A 4 17.02 -4.20 10.66
C PHE A 4 16.36 -2.91 11.12
N THR A 5 16.85 -2.31 12.21
CA THR A 5 16.25 -1.11 12.82
C THR A 5 16.34 0.11 11.90
N HIS A 6 17.36 0.18 11.04
CA HIS A 6 17.53 1.30 10.11
C HIS A 6 16.75 1.12 8.79
N SER A 7 16.59 -0.11 8.30
CA SER A 7 16.04 -0.36 6.96
C SER A 7 14.65 -1.01 6.98
N TRP A 8 14.50 -2.08 7.77
CA TRP A 8 13.27 -2.89 7.78
C TRP A 8 12.23 -2.36 8.76
N LEU A 9 12.64 -1.89 9.94
CA LEU A 9 11.71 -1.35 10.94
C LEU A 9 10.91 -0.14 10.41
N PRO A 10 11.53 0.87 9.75
CA PRO A 10 10.79 1.99 9.19
C PRO A 10 9.88 1.56 8.03
N PHE A 11 10.29 0.56 7.25
CA PHE A 11 9.45 -0.04 6.21
C PHE A 11 8.18 -0.64 6.80
N PHE A 12 8.30 -1.52 7.80
CA PHE A 12 7.13 -2.12 8.45
C PHE A 12 6.24 -1.08 9.12
N TYR A 13 6.82 -0.04 9.71
CA TYR A 13 6.06 1.07 10.28
C TYR A 13 5.26 1.80 9.19
N LEU A 14 5.91 2.25 8.12
CA LEU A 14 5.28 3.04 7.06
C LEU A 14 4.17 2.25 6.36
N TYR A 15 4.44 1.03 5.93
CA TYR A 15 3.47 0.22 5.20
C TYR A 15 2.45 -0.41 6.14
N GLY A 16 2.85 -0.91 7.31
CA GLY A 16 1.92 -1.46 8.30
C GLY A 16 0.92 -0.43 8.80
N MET A 17 1.39 0.74 9.28
CA MET A 17 0.49 1.83 9.65
C MET A 17 -0.25 2.40 8.45
N GLY A 18 0.41 2.54 7.30
CA GLY A 18 -0.24 2.99 6.07
C GLY A 18 -1.41 2.09 5.65
N ALA A 19 -1.25 0.76 5.75
CA ALA A 19 -2.30 -0.22 5.48
C ALA A 19 -3.49 -0.03 6.44
N LEU A 20 -3.21 0.21 7.73
CA LEU A 20 -4.22 0.42 8.75
C LEU A 20 -5.17 1.58 8.40
N PHE A 21 -4.68 2.62 7.73
CA PHE A 21 -5.53 3.74 7.28
C PHE A 21 -6.06 3.55 5.85
N PHE A 22 -5.26 2.96 4.97
CA PHE A 22 -5.60 2.78 3.56
C PHE A 22 -6.78 1.82 3.37
N PHE A 23 -6.77 0.64 4.01
CA PHE A 23 -7.84 -0.35 3.83
C PHE A 23 -9.20 0.09 4.38
N PRO A 24 -9.31 0.71 5.57
CA PRO A 24 -10.55 1.32 6.01
C PRO A 24 -11.02 2.46 5.08
N GLY A 25 -10.09 3.23 4.52
CA GLY A 25 -10.40 4.21 3.48
C GLY A 25 -11.04 3.56 2.25
N LEU A 26 -10.45 2.47 1.75
CA LEU A 26 -11.02 1.68 0.66
C LEU A 26 -12.41 1.12 1.02
N TYR A 27 -12.58 0.62 2.24
CA TYR A 27 -13.88 0.15 2.72
C TYR A 27 -14.93 1.28 2.75
N LEU A 28 -14.56 2.48 3.21
CA LEU A 28 -15.47 3.62 3.26
C LEU A 28 -15.89 4.10 1.87
N ILE A 29 -14.94 4.26 0.93
CA ILE A 29 -15.27 4.73 -0.44
C ILE A 29 -16.15 3.72 -1.19
N THR A 30 -15.99 2.42 -0.92
CA THR A 30 -16.87 1.38 -1.49
C THR A 30 -18.23 1.36 -0.82
N LYS A 31 -18.28 1.45 0.51
CA LYS A 31 -19.53 1.42 1.29
C LYS A 31 -20.44 2.61 0.98
N THR A 32 -19.85 3.80 0.82
CA THR A 32 -20.57 5.05 0.50
C THR A 32 -20.94 5.17 -0.98
N LYS A 33 -20.57 4.19 -1.82
CA LYS A 33 -20.71 4.21 -3.29
C LYS A 33 -20.00 5.38 -3.98
N SER A 34 -19.11 6.11 -3.28
CA SER A 34 -18.19 7.08 -3.90
C SER A 34 -17.37 6.39 -5.01
N LEU A 35 -16.92 5.16 -4.73
CA LEU A 35 -16.32 4.26 -5.69
C LEU A 35 -17.19 3.02 -5.85
N ASP A 36 -18.28 3.19 -6.61
CA ASP A 36 -19.25 2.13 -6.96
C ASP A 36 -18.66 0.97 -7.76
N MET A 37 -18.58 -0.23 -7.17
CA MET A 37 -18.09 -1.46 -7.81
C MET A 37 -18.92 -1.94 -8.99
N ASN A 38 -20.16 -1.48 -9.17
CA ASN A 38 -20.99 -1.87 -10.32
C ASN A 38 -20.47 -1.23 -11.62
N LYS A 39 -19.83 -0.05 -11.52
CA LYS A 39 -19.32 0.67 -12.69
C LYS A 39 -17.93 0.13 -13.11
N PRO A 40 -17.72 -0.22 -14.38
CA PRO A 40 -16.43 -0.76 -14.85
C PRO A 40 -15.27 0.22 -14.69
N GLN A 41 -15.51 1.53 -14.87
CA GLN A 41 -14.50 2.58 -14.66
C GLN A 41 -14.04 2.66 -13.20
N HIS A 42 -14.96 2.56 -12.24
CA HIS A 42 -14.66 2.60 -10.82
C HIS A 42 -13.89 1.34 -10.40
N ARG A 43 -14.24 0.16 -10.93
CA ARG A 43 -13.45 -1.06 -10.74
C ARG A 43 -12.00 -0.91 -11.22
N LYS A 44 -11.77 -0.19 -12.33
CA LYS A 44 -10.41 0.14 -12.78
C LYS A 44 -9.69 1.01 -11.74
N TRP A 45 -10.34 2.02 -11.19
CA TRP A 45 -9.77 2.86 -10.14
C TRP A 45 -9.44 2.10 -8.86
N MET A 46 -10.31 1.19 -8.42
CA MET A 46 -10.01 0.31 -7.27
C MET A 46 -8.76 -0.54 -7.50
N LYS A 47 -8.62 -1.11 -8.70
CA LYS A 47 -7.42 -1.85 -9.09
C LYS A 47 -6.18 -0.96 -9.09
N ILE A 48 -6.27 0.27 -9.60
CA ILE A 48 -5.16 1.23 -9.61
C ILE A 48 -4.75 1.60 -8.19
N LEU A 49 -5.69 1.84 -7.28
CA LEU A 49 -5.41 2.17 -5.88
C LEU A 49 -4.68 1.02 -5.17
N LEU A 50 -5.21 -0.20 -5.26
CA LEU A 50 -4.58 -1.39 -4.70
C LEU A 50 -3.21 -1.65 -5.33
N PHE A 51 -3.11 -1.53 -6.66
CA PHE A 51 -1.86 -1.70 -7.39
C PHE A 51 -0.82 -0.68 -6.96
N GLY A 52 -1.17 0.60 -6.84
CA GLY A 52 -0.24 1.66 -6.44
C GLY A 52 0.37 1.41 -5.07
N TYR A 53 -0.44 1.00 -4.10
CA TYR A 53 0.04 0.66 -2.76
C TYR A 53 1.00 -0.55 -2.78
N VAL A 54 0.59 -1.66 -3.40
CA VAL A 54 1.41 -2.88 -3.45
C VAL A 54 2.67 -2.68 -4.29
N TRP A 55 2.56 -2.01 -5.44
CA TRP A 55 3.69 -1.71 -6.33
C TRP A 55 4.79 -0.95 -5.60
N PHE A 56 4.41 0.12 -4.87
CA PHE A 56 5.37 0.94 -4.15
C PHE A 56 6.02 0.19 -2.98
N MET A 57 5.23 -0.65 -2.29
CA MET A 57 5.73 -1.54 -1.24
C MET A 57 6.78 -2.52 -1.79
N VAL A 58 6.48 -3.21 -2.90
CA VAL A 58 7.41 -4.15 -3.54
C VAL A 58 8.67 -3.44 -4.03
N LEU A 59 8.52 -2.28 -4.68
CA LEU A 59 9.65 -1.47 -5.12
C LEU A 59 10.55 -1.08 -3.93
N HIS A 60 9.97 -0.70 -2.79
CA HIS A 60 10.74 -0.43 -1.58
C HIS A 60 11.49 -1.64 -1.06
N VAL A 61 10.86 -2.82 -1.02
CA VAL A 61 11.53 -4.07 -0.62
C VAL A 61 12.72 -4.35 -1.54
N ILE A 62 12.54 -4.21 -2.85
CA ILE A 62 13.61 -4.39 -3.83
C ILE A 62 14.76 -3.41 -3.53
N LEU A 63 14.47 -2.12 -3.33
CA LEU A 63 15.52 -1.14 -3.02
C LEU A 63 16.23 -1.40 -1.70
N ILE A 64 15.51 -1.82 -0.65
CA ILE A 64 16.13 -2.24 0.61
C ILE A 64 17.06 -3.42 0.36
N THR A 65 16.58 -4.48 -0.28
CA THR A 65 17.42 -5.67 -0.55
C THR A 65 18.64 -5.36 -1.42
N LEU A 66 18.53 -4.46 -2.40
CA LEU A 66 19.65 -3.98 -3.21
C LEU A 66 20.65 -3.15 -2.41
N ALA A 67 20.19 -2.35 -1.44
CA ALA A 67 21.06 -1.52 -0.62
C ALA A 67 21.80 -2.32 0.46
N LEU A 68 21.24 -3.45 0.88
CA LEU A 68 21.85 -4.34 1.89
C LEU A 68 22.80 -5.39 1.28
N LYS A 69 22.86 -5.48 -0.05
CA LYS A 69 23.73 -6.37 -0.81
C LYS A 69 24.94 -5.60 -1.33
#